data_AF-A0AAW1T2U0-F1
#
_entry.id   AF-A0AAW1T2U0-F1
#
_cell.length_a   1.000
_cell.length_b   1.000
_cell.length_c   1.000
_cell.angle_alpha   90.00
_cell.angle_beta   90.00
_cell.angle_gamma   90.00
#
_symmetry.space_group_name_H-M   'P 1'
#
loop_
_entity.id
_entity.type
_entity.pdbx_description
1 polymer ?
#
loop_
_entity_poly.entity_id
_entity_poly.type
_entity_poly.pdbx_seq_one_letter_code
_entity_poly.pdbx_strand_id
1 'polypeptide(L)'
;MHGATELALTDQLYGSWTPTPCTPDSLKAQQLHAAARLQHRLLAMAEVELDCTALAFGGQGVCRQDSGFVIFCNAAFPGEKLIACITAIKRGHAVATKLRTLQAHDHAVSAPCPHFGPCGGCTLQNLEYAAQLTAKREWVVSALQRIGGFSQAESLVTSVIPCRDIFRYRNNMRFSFGPKGGSHFGGPDPDTAAEIPPPDLALGLHPRGSGTTVLPVSTCHLQHTDADKILQIMNSWLQTLASEPQAAAAPASSSSQGTLEPSPPDAQGAASHSKSAAAPQPSSSAAAQTSNERQPRSGFRAQRGRRGGQRGGRGKHGARGSLPQNSPQGPPQQFLQELVMRQGLPEGGKPTFMVDIITSYHAPDRLQSVLRTIQEQVPTVKTLVNTVAATPRSRNVKTYPISGPHFLRQTLCGLDFRVSPRSFFQTNTRQTEMLYSTVALMAGLKPAIDIKQLPTGVQQAVQQDCKAEGNPSGSERPVLWDIFCGVGTIGLSLASQCSKVIGIDGAGGGITDAGLNAHRNSIHNAAFFQHDLAAPNISTKLESLPQPDIVITDPARAGMTPAFLAYLRNCGAARIVYVSCDPSSQARDIRQLTAKDNGGAQYQLMPGIVPCDMFPHTAHIESVALLTKL
;
A
#
# COMPACT_ATOMS: atom_id res chain seq x y z
N MET A 1 83.24 14.38 -15.88
CA MET A 1 83.30 15.62 -16.69
C MET A 1 81.95 16.31 -16.62
N HIS A 2 81.91 17.64 -16.73
CA HIS A 2 80.68 18.44 -16.63
C HIS A 2 79.79 18.32 -17.88
N GLY A 3 78.49 18.58 -17.73
CA GLY A 3 77.51 18.75 -18.81
C GLY A 3 76.09 18.61 -18.27
N ALA A 4 75.28 19.67 -18.33
CA ALA A 4 74.00 19.79 -17.63
C ALA A 4 72.77 19.75 -18.57
N THR A 5 71.57 19.97 -17.97
CA THR A 5 70.18 20.08 -18.51
C THR A 5 69.33 18.80 -18.41
N GLU A 6 68.03 18.86 -18.07
CA GLU A 6 67.21 19.81 -17.27
C GLU A 6 65.92 19.07 -16.81
N LEU A 7 65.18 19.58 -15.82
CA LEU A 7 63.91 18.96 -15.39
C LEU A 7 62.74 19.29 -16.34
N ALA A 8 61.89 18.30 -16.61
CA ALA A 8 60.45 18.51 -16.77
C ALA A 8 59.65 17.23 -16.44
N LEU A 9 58.68 17.33 -15.52
CA LEU A 9 57.61 16.35 -15.40
C LEU A 9 56.53 16.62 -16.44
N THR A 10 55.90 15.59 -17.02
CA THR A 10 54.42 15.50 -17.21
C THR A 10 53.97 14.12 -17.73
N ASP A 11 52.73 13.77 -17.40
CA ASP A 11 51.84 12.82 -18.08
C ASP A 11 52.23 11.34 -18.24
N GLN A 12 52.15 10.60 -17.13
CA GLN A 12 51.56 9.25 -17.14
C GLN A 12 50.12 9.32 -16.57
N LEU A 13 49.08 9.39 -17.42
CA LEU A 13 47.71 8.97 -17.04
C LEU A 13 46.67 8.83 -18.18
N TYR A 14 47.07 8.40 -19.39
CA TYR A 14 46.11 7.91 -20.40
C TYR A 14 46.58 6.60 -21.02
N GLY A 15 46.16 5.48 -20.41
CA GLY A 15 46.28 4.16 -21.03
C GLY A 15 45.32 4.05 -22.21
N SER A 16 45.86 3.79 -23.40
CA SER A 16 45.09 3.64 -24.64
C SER A 16 44.16 2.42 -24.57
N TRP A 17 42.85 2.66 -24.61
CA TRP A 17 41.87 1.60 -24.82
C TRP A 17 41.89 1.18 -26.29
N THR A 18 42.63 0.11 -26.60
CA THR A 18 42.52 -0.54 -27.92
C THR A 18 41.31 -1.48 -27.92
N PRO A 19 40.32 -1.30 -28.80
CA PRO A 19 39.24 -2.26 -28.93
C PRO A 19 39.82 -3.60 -29.39
N THR A 20 39.61 -4.64 -28.58
CA THR A 20 39.99 -6.01 -28.97
C THR A 20 39.17 -6.41 -30.20
N PRO A 21 39.78 -6.88 -31.31
CA PRO A 21 39.02 -7.31 -32.48
C PRO A 21 38.06 -8.44 -32.09
N CYS A 22 36.78 -8.32 -32.46
CA CYS A 22 35.85 -9.44 -32.34
C CYS A 22 36.36 -10.60 -33.21
N THR A 23 36.56 -11.76 -32.61
CA THR A 23 36.88 -12.97 -33.37
C THR A 23 35.64 -13.41 -34.15
N PRO A 24 35.81 -14.17 -35.26
CA PRO A 24 34.66 -14.72 -35.99
C PRO A 24 33.69 -15.50 -35.09
N ASP A 25 34.21 -16.18 -34.06
CA ASP A 25 33.40 -16.92 -33.09
C ASP A 25 32.62 -16.02 -32.12
N SER A 26 33.15 -14.86 -31.71
CA SER A 26 32.40 -13.93 -30.85
C SER A 26 31.26 -13.26 -31.63
N LEU A 27 31.47 -12.95 -32.91
CA LEU A 27 30.43 -12.50 -33.84
C LEU A 27 29.37 -13.60 -34.06
N LYS A 28 29.78 -14.84 -34.30
CA LYS A 28 28.86 -15.97 -34.50
C LYS A 28 28.05 -16.28 -33.24
N ALA A 29 28.63 -16.20 -32.05
CA ALA A 29 27.93 -16.33 -30.79
C ALA A 29 26.93 -15.17 -30.54
N GLN A 30 27.33 -13.93 -30.84
CA GLN A 30 26.42 -12.77 -30.75
C GLN A 30 25.26 -12.88 -31.75
N GLN A 31 25.52 -13.33 -32.98
CA GLN A 31 24.50 -13.58 -34.00
C GLN A 31 23.56 -14.72 -33.60
N LEU A 32 24.07 -15.82 -33.06
CA LEU A 32 23.24 -16.92 -32.53
C LEU A 32 22.37 -16.46 -31.34
N HIS A 33 22.91 -15.64 -30.42
CA HIS A 33 22.11 -15.05 -29.34
C HIS A 33 21.08 -14.05 -29.85
N ALA A 34 21.39 -13.25 -30.88
CA ALA A 34 20.46 -12.33 -31.51
C ALA A 34 19.35 -13.08 -32.26
N ALA A 35 19.69 -14.12 -33.02
CA ALA A 35 18.74 -14.99 -33.73
C ALA A 35 17.85 -15.76 -32.74
N ALA A 36 18.41 -16.31 -31.66
CA ALA A 36 17.62 -16.95 -30.61
C ALA A 36 16.67 -15.96 -29.90
N ARG A 37 17.10 -14.71 -29.67
CA ARG A 37 16.24 -13.64 -29.14
C ARG A 37 15.17 -13.22 -30.14
N LEU A 38 15.47 -13.19 -31.44
CA LEU A 38 14.51 -12.87 -32.51
C LEU A 38 13.47 -14.00 -32.64
N GLN A 39 13.90 -15.25 -32.68
CA GLN A 39 13.04 -16.43 -32.71
C GLN A 39 12.17 -16.51 -31.44
N HIS A 40 12.73 -16.22 -30.26
CA HIS A 40 11.97 -16.11 -29.02
C HIS A 40 11.00 -14.91 -29.00
N ARG A 41 11.30 -13.81 -29.72
CA ARG A 41 10.36 -12.69 -29.92
C ARG A 41 9.24 -13.04 -30.89
N LEU A 42 9.54 -13.72 -32.00
CA LEU A 42 8.57 -14.18 -32.98
C LEU A 42 7.60 -15.21 -32.36
N LEU A 43 8.12 -16.13 -31.54
CA LEU A 43 7.30 -17.04 -30.72
C LEU A 43 6.51 -16.28 -29.63
N ALA A 44 7.08 -15.21 -29.06
CA ALA A 44 6.40 -14.30 -28.14
C ALA A 44 5.63 -13.16 -28.85
N MET A 45 5.14 -13.44 -30.06
CA MET A 45 4.03 -12.74 -30.71
C MET A 45 3.05 -13.71 -31.40
N ALA A 46 3.19 -15.02 -31.19
CA ALA A 46 2.35 -16.02 -31.84
C ALA A 46 0.91 -15.95 -31.32
N GLU A 47 -0.05 -15.89 -32.25
CA GLU A 47 -1.46 -16.13 -31.94
C GLU A 47 -1.70 -17.63 -31.72
N VAL A 48 -2.35 -17.95 -30.61
CA VAL A 48 -2.69 -19.33 -30.22
C VAL A 48 -4.14 -19.40 -29.79
N GLU A 49 -4.84 -20.43 -30.27
CA GLU A 49 -6.11 -20.85 -29.67
C GLU A 49 -5.83 -21.54 -28.34
N LEU A 50 -6.63 -21.20 -27.33
CA LEU A 50 -6.48 -21.62 -25.95
C LEU A 50 -7.84 -21.98 -25.33
N ASP A 51 -7.87 -23.14 -24.66
CA ASP A 51 -8.92 -23.51 -23.72
C ASP A 51 -8.50 -23.07 -22.31
N CYS A 52 -9.29 -22.18 -21.69
CA CYS A 52 -9.05 -21.77 -20.31
C CYS A 52 -9.75 -22.74 -19.35
N THR A 53 -9.00 -23.45 -18.51
CA THR A 53 -9.52 -24.56 -17.70
C THR A 53 -9.67 -24.22 -16.21
N ALA A 54 -8.90 -23.26 -15.71
CA ALA A 54 -8.96 -22.79 -14.33
C ALA A 54 -8.51 -21.32 -14.27
N LEU A 55 -8.53 -20.73 -13.08
CA LEU A 55 -8.13 -19.34 -12.86
C LEU A 55 -7.05 -19.30 -11.78
N ALA A 56 -5.89 -18.74 -12.07
CA ALA A 56 -4.80 -18.59 -11.12
C ALA A 56 -5.08 -17.44 -10.14
N PHE A 57 -4.50 -17.51 -8.94
CA PHE A 57 -4.51 -16.40 -8.01
C PHE A 57 -3.89 -15.15 -8.66
N GLY A 58 -4.57 -14.00 -8.53
CA GLY A 58 -4.27 -12.78 -9.29
C GLY A 58 -5.08 -12.61 -10.58
N GLY A 59 -5.89 -13.61 -10.98
CA GLY A 59 -6.90 -13.47 -12.04
C GLY A 59 -6.39 -13.71 -13.47
N GLN A 60 -5.31 -14.47 -13.64
CA GLN A 60 -4.86 -14.96 -14.95
C GLN A 60 -5.49 -16.33 -15.23
N GLY A 61 -6.08 -16.52 -16.41
CA GLY A 61 -6.64 -17.81 -16.82
C GLY A 61 -5.55 -18.84 -17.01
N VAL A 62 -5.71 -20.03 -16.42
CA VAL A 62 -4.83 -21.18 -16.62
C VAL A 62 -5.31 -21.91 -17.87
N CYS A 63 -4.65 -21.61 -18.98
CA CYS A 63 -4.97 -22.14 -20.28
C CYS A 63 -4.03 -23.28 -20.66
N ARG A 64 -4.50 -24.14 -21.55
CA ARG A 64 -3.69 -25.18 -22.20
C ARG A 64 -4.00 -25.22 -23.70
N GLN A 65 -3.09 -25.84 -24.43
CA GLN A 65 -3.32 -26.39 -25.77
C GLN A 65 -3.28 -27.93 -25.67
N ASP A 66 -3.58 -28.64 -26.76
CA ASP A 66 -3.52 -30.11 -26.84
C ASP A 66 -2.18 -30.71 -26.38
N SER A 67 -1.09 -29.94 -26.50
CA SER A 67 0.26 -30.28 -26.01
C SER A 67 0.39 -30.37 -24.48
N GLY A 68 -0.64 -29.95 -23.73
CA GLY A 68 -0.67 -29.94 -22.27
C GLY A 68 0.17 -28.83 -21.61
N PHE A 69 0.91 -28.02 -22.37
CA PHE A 69 1.74 -26.94 -21.84
C PHE A 69 0.90 -25.83 -21.17
N VAL A 70 1.38 -25.29 -20.05
CA VAL A 70 0.61 -24.31 -19.24
C VAL A 70 0.87 -22.88 -19.73
N ILE A 71 -0.21 -22.16 -20.02
CA ILE A 71 -0.19 -20.79 -20.51
C ILE A 71 -1.07 -19.92 -19.60
N PHE A 72 -0.49 -18.95 -18.91
CA PHE A 72 -1.23 -17.99 -18.09
C PHE A 72 -1.72 -16.85 -18.98
N CYS A 73 -3.02 -16.78 -19.23
CA CYS A 73 -3.61 -15.78 -20.12
C CYS A 73 -4.27 -14.63 -19.35
N ASN A 74 -3.87 -13.39 -19.65
CA ASN A 74 -4.52 -12.21 -19.11
C ASN A 74 -5.94 -12.06 -19.68
N ALA A 75 -6.92 -11.81 -18.79
CA ALA A 75 -8.34 -11.65 -19.10
C ALA A 75 -9.06 -12.89 -19.68
N ALA A 76 -8.52 -14.09 -19.50
CA ALA A 76 -9.20 -15.35 -19.78
C ALA A 76 -9.93 -15.90 -18.54
N PHE A 77 -11.12 -16.49 -18.73
CA PHE A 77 -11.96 -17.06 -17.67
C PHE A 77 -12.17 -18.58 -17.91
N PRO A 78 -12.32 -19.42 -16.86
CA PRO A 78 -12.54 -20.86 -17.01
C PRO A 78 -13.74 -21.17 -17.91
N GLY A 79 -13.63 -22.12 -18.84
CA GLY A 79 -14.66 -22.42 -19.83
C GLY A 79 -14.63 -21.51 -21.08
N GLU A 80 -13.85 -20.43 -21.10
CA GLU A 80 -13.64 -19.69 -22.36
C GLU A 80 -12.74 -20.45 -23.34
N LYS A 81 -13.15 -20.42 -24.62
CA LYS A 81 -12.24 -20.59 -25.76
C LYS A 81 -11.85 -19.23 -26.29
N LEU A 82 -10.57 -19.03 -26.60
CA LEU A 82 -10.07 -17.70 -26.98
C LEU A 82 -8.82 -17.78 -27.86
N ILE A 83 -8.60 -16.72 -28.65
CA ILE A 83 -7.30 -16.45 -29.28
C ILE A 83 -6.52 -15.51 -28.37
N ALA A 84 -5.27 -15.86 -28.07
CA ALA A 84 -4.35 -15.02 -27.32
C ALA A 84 -3.01 -14.88 -28.05
N CYS A 85 -2.35 -13.73 -27.85
CA CYS A 85 -0.97 -13.54 -28.23
C CYS A 85 -0.08 -13.99 -27.07
N ILE A 86 0.87 -14.90 -27.29
CA ILE A 86 1.92 -15.21 -26.32
C ILE A 86 2.78 -13.95 -26.14
N THR A 87 2.86 -13.40 -24.93
CA THR A 87 3.63 -12.17 -24.65
C THR A 87 4.98 -12.44 -23.99
N ALA A 88 5.14 -13.59 -23.33
CA ALA A 88 6.42 -14.03 -22.79
C ALA A 88 6.45 -15.56 -22.63
N ILE A 89 7.58 -16.18 -22.97
CA ILE A 89 7.87 -17.58 -22.65
C ILE A 89 8.81 -17.61 -21.44
N LYS A 90 8.54 -18.51 -20.49
CA LYS A 90 9.31 -18.69 -19.24
C LYS A 90 9.61 -20.17 -19.05
N ARG A 91 10.50 -20.48 -18.10
CA ARG A 91 10.81 -21.88 -17.75
C ARG A 91 9.56 -22.55 -17.16
N GLY A 92 8.98 -23.48 -17.93
CA GLY A 92 7.83 -24.31 -17.52
C GLY A 92 6.43 -23.70 -17.73
N HIS A 93 6.31 -22.48 -18.28
CA HIS A 93 5.03 -21.88 -18.66
C HIS A 93 5.22 -20.72 -19.65
N ALA A 94 4.16 -20.33 -20.35
CA ALA A 94 4.11 -19.04 -21.04
C ALA A 94 3.11 -18.08 -20.37
N VAL A 95 3.21 -16.81 -20.71
CA VAL A 95 2.24 -15.77 -20.40
C VAL A 95 1.69 -15.26 -21.73
N ALA A 96 0.38 -15.13 -21.82
CA ALA A 96 -0.33 -14.65 -22.99
C ALA A 96 -1.32 -13.54 -22.61
N THR A 97 -1.81 -12.80 -23.61
CA THR A 97 -2.89 -11.82 -23.43
C THR A 97 -3.99 -12.12 -24.44
N LYS A 98 -5.24 -12.24 -23.96
CA LYS A 98 -6.40 -12.51 -24.81
C LYS A 98 -6.56 -11.39 -25.84
N LEU A 99 -6.62 -11.76 -27.12
CA LEU A 99 -6.94 -10.87 -28.23
C LEU A 99 -8.45 -10.82 -28.46
N ARG A 100 -9.08 -11.99 -28.56
CA ARG A 100 -10.52 -12.13 -28.74
C ARG A 100 -11.04 -13.44 -28.14
N THR A 101 -12.27 -13.40 -27.63
CA THR A 101 -13.00 -14.60 -27.20
C THR A 101 -13.60 -15.29 -28.43
N LEU A 102 -13.52 -16.63 -28.48
CA LEU A 102 -14.21 -17.49 -29.46
C LEU A 102 -15.51 -18.05 -28.87
N GLN A 103 -15.44 -18.55 -27.63
CA GLN A 103 -16.57 -18.98 -26.83
C GLN A 103 -16.47 -18.27 -25.47
N ALA A 104 -17.51 -17.53 -25.11
CA ALA A 104 -17.57 -16.83 -23.83
C ALA A 104 -17.85 -17.80 -22.68
N HIS A 105 -17.47 -17.39 -21.47
CA HIS A 105 -17.90 -18.01 -20.22
C HIS A 105 -19.43 -17.91 -20.10
N ASP A 106 -20.11 -18.95 -19.64
CA ASP A 106 -21.59 -18.99 -19.58
C ASP A 106 -22.18 -17.79 -18.80
N HIS A 107 -21.53 -17.45 -17.69
CA HIS A 107 -21.81 -16.26 -16.86
C HIS A 107 -21.10 -14.96 -17.28
N ALA A 108 -20.83 -14.74 -18.58
CA ALA A 108 -20.24 -13.50 -19.09
C ALA A 108 -21.26 -12.36 -19.14
N VAL A 109 -20.85 -11.15 -18.77
CA VAL A 109 -21.68 -9.92 -18.82
C VAL A 109 -20.91 -8.75 -19.42
N SER A 110 -21.63 -7.71 -19.86
CA SER A 110 -21.00 -6.45 -20.26
C SER A 110 -20.45 -5.72 -19.03
N ALA A 111 -19.18 -5.33 -19.06
CA ALA A 111 -18.58 -4.52 -18.01
C ALA A 111 -19.13 -3.07 -18.05
N PRO A 112 -19.67 -2.52 -16.95
CA PRO A 112 -20.29 -1.19 -16.96
C PRO A 112 -19.29 -0.03 -16.88
N CYS A 113 -18.01 -0.27 -16.56
CA CYS A 113 -16.99 0.79 -16.53
C CYS A 113 -16.41 1.02 -17.93
N PRO A 114 -16.42 2.25 -18.47
CA PRO A 114 -15.86 2.56 -19.80
C PRO A 114 -14.34 2.38 -19.88
N HIS A 115 -13.66 2.25 -18.74
CA HIS A 115 -12.22 2.01 -18.66
C HIS A 115 -11.86 0.51 -18.47
N PHE A 116 -12.85 -0.40 -18.41
CA PHE A 116 -12.59 -1.83 -18.22
C PHE A 116 -11.85 -2.44 -19.42
N GLY A 117 -10.97 -3.41 -19.14
CA GLY A 117 -10.03 -3.95 -20.14
C GLY A 117 -8.65 -3.31 -19.97
N PRO A 118 -8.39 -2.10 -20.52
CA PRO A 118 -7.10 -1.43 -20.37
C PRO A 118 -6.73 -1.14 -18.91
N CYS A 119 -7.68 -0.69 -18.08
CA CYS A 119 -7.41 -0.32 -16.69
C CYS A 119 -6.99 -1.51 -15.82
N GLY A 120 -5.90 -1.33 -15.05
CA GLY A 120 -5.41 -2.31 -14.08
C GLY A 120 -6.26 -2.49 -12.82
N GLY A 121 -7.27 -1.65 -12.59
CA GLY A 121 -8.02 -1.62 -11.32
C GLY A 121 -9.06 -2.73 -11.14
N CYS A 122 -9.82 -3.09 -12.19
CA CYS A 122 -10.84 -4.14 -12.16
C CYS A 122 -10.48 -5.22 -13.17
N THR A 123 -10.62 -6.49 -12.80
CA THR A 123 -10.30 -7.65 -13.65
C THR A 123 -11.51 -8.52 -14.00
N LEU A 124 -12.62 -8.45 -13.24
CA LEU A 124 -13.77 -9.36 -13.34
C LEU A 124 -15.12 -8.64 -13.58
N GLN A 125 -15.16 -7.38 -14.05
CA GLN A 125 -16.46 -6.70 -14.29
C GLN A 125 -17.30 -7.34 -15.40
N ASN A 126 -16.68 -8.12 -16.29
CA ASN A 126 -17.36 -8.84 -17.37
C ASN A 126 -17.80 -10.26 -16.96
N LEU A 127 -17.83 -10.57 -15.67
CA LEU A 127 -18.27 -11.84 -15.10
C LEU A 127 -19.37 -11.57 -14.07
N GLU A 128 -20.46 -12.34 -14.09
CA GLU A 128 -21.55 -12.21 -13.11
C GLU A 128 -21.03 -12.29 -11.67
N TYR A 129 -21.65 -11.53 -10.76
CA TYR A 129 -21.13 -11.44 -9.40
C TYR A 129 -21.12 -12.79 -8.66
N ALA A 130 -22.14 -13.64 -8.87
CA ALA A 130 -22.16 -15.00 -8.33
C ALA A 130 -20.97 -15.85 -8.83
N ALA A 131 -20.66 -15.79 -10.13
CA ALA A 131 -19.51 -16.50 -10.70
C ALA A 131 -18.16 -15.93 -10.21
N GLN A 132 -18.06 -14.63 -9.93
CA GLN A 132 -16.89 -14.05 -9.24
C GLN A 132 -16.68 -14.67 -7.86
N LEU A 133 -17.75 -14.87 -7.08
CA LEU A 133 -17.67 -15.49 -5.74
C LEU A 133 -17.26 -16.97 -5.82
N THR A 134 -17.80 -17.73 -6.78
CA THR A 134 -17.41 -19.12 -7.02
C THR A 134 -15.91 -19.24 -7.35
N ALA A 135 -15.42 -18.45 -8.32
CA ALA A 135 -14.01 -18.44 -8.68
C ALA A 135 -13.10 -18.00 -7.52
N LYS A 136 -13.57 -17.04 -6.71
CA LYS A 136 -12.88 -16.55 -5.52
C LYS A 136 -12.75 -17.63 -4.42
N ARG A 137 -13.78 -18.44 -4.19
CA ARG A 137 -13.71 -19.57 -3.26
C ARG A 137 -12.71 -20.61 -3.75
N GLU A 138 -12.75 -20.96 -5.03
CA GLU A 138 -11.86 -21.95 -5.64
C GLU A 138 -10.38 -21.58 -5.49
N TRP A 139 -10.02 -20.30 -5.51
CA TRP A 139 -8.65 -19.87 -5.20
C TRP A 139 -8.21 -20.23 -3.77
N VAL A 140 -9.09 -20.08 -2.78
CA VAL A 140 -8.78 -20.41 -1.38
C VAL A 140 -8.67 -21.92 -1.20
N VAL A 141 -9.61 -22.69 -1.76
CA VAL A 141 -9.57 -24.17 -1.79
C VAL A 141 -8.28 -24.66 -2.44
N SER A 142 -7.99 -24.22 -3.66
CA SER A 142 -6.81 -24.61 -4.43
C SER A 142 -5.51 -24.25 -3.70
N ALA A 143 -5.42 -23.08 -3.07
CA ALA A 143 -4.22 -22.69 -2.31
C ALA A 143 -4.01 -23.61 -1.11
N LEU A 144 -5.06 -23.85 -0.32
CA LEU A 144 -5.02 -24.74 0.84
C LEU A 144 -4.68 -26.19 0.45
N GLN A 145 -5.22 -26.68 -0.66
CA GLN A 145 -4.93 -28.03 -1.17
C GLN A 145 -3.49 -28.14 -1.71
N ARG A 146 -3.09 -27.25 -2.63
CA ARG A 146 -1.84 -27.38 -3.40
C ARG A 146 -0.61 -26.88 -2.65
N ILE A 147 -0.74 -25.87 -1.79
CA ILE A 147 0.36 -25.25 -1.03
C ILE A 147 0.34 -25.73 0.42
N GLY A 148 -0.85 -25.66 1.04
CA GLY A 148 -1.07 -26.10 2.41
C GLY A 148 -0.98 -27.62 2.59
N GLY A 149 -1.30 -28.40 1.55
CA GLY A 149 -1.27 -29.87 1.59
C GLY A 149 -2.53 -30.52 2.17
N PHE A 150 -3.61 -29.76 2.37
CA PHE A 150 -4.86 -30.28 2.90
C PHE A 150 -5.69 -30.92 1.78
N SER A 151 -5.65 -32.24 1.65
CA SER A 151 -6.41 -32.98 0.62
C SER A 151 -7.92 -32.75 0.69
N GLN A 152 -8.46 -32.47 1.89
CA GLN A 152 -9.86 -32.17 2.18
C GLN A 152 -10.18 -30.67 2.17
N ALA A 153 -9.41 -29.83 1.45
CA ALA A 153 -9.59 -28.37 1.43
C ALA A 153 -11.03 -27.92 1.10
N GLU A 154 -11.73 -28.66 0.24
CA GLU A 154 -13.11 -28.38 -0.18
C GLU A 154 -14.10 -28.32 1.00
N SER A 155 -13.98 -29.23 1.97
CA SER A 155 -14.82 -29.23 3.18
C SER A 155 -14.32 -28.28 4.28
N LEU A 156 -13.10 -27.75 4.16
CA LEU A 156 -12.53 -26.78 5.09
C LEU A 156 -12.90 -25.33 4.75
N VAL A 157 -13.32 -25.03 3.52
CA VAL A 157 -13.59 -23.66 3.03
C VAL A 157 -15.09 -23.43 2.76
N THR A 158 -15.66 -22.46 3.47
CA THR A 158 -17.07 -22.06 3.34
C THR A 158 -17.36 -21.28 2.05
N SER A 159 -18.63 -20.95 1.82
CA SER A 159 -19.05 -19.96 0.80
C SER A 159 -18.47 -18.57 1.10
N VAL A 160 -18.05 -17.84 0.08
CA VAL A 160 -17.56 -16.44 0.23
C VAL A 160 -18.66 -15.55 0.82
N ILE A 161 -18.34 -14.73 1.84
CA ILE A 161 -19.19 -13.63 2.28
C ILE A 161 -19.30 -12.63 1.10
N PRO A 162 -20.49 -12.42 0.50
CA PRO A 162 -20.65 -11.48 -0.59
C PRO A 162 -20.51 -10.05 -0.09
N CYS A 163 -20.05 -9.15 -0.97
CA CYS A 163 -20.13 -7.72 -0.70
C CYS A 163 -21.54 -7.21 -0.97
N ARG A 164 -22.10 -6.48 -0.01
CA ARG A 164 -23.42 -5.85 -0.15
C ARG A 164 -23.46 -4.81 -1.28
N ASP A 165 -22.49 -3.91 -1.28
CA ASP A 165 -22.41 -2.80 -2.22
C ASP A 165 -21.26 -3.08 -3.21
N ILE A 166 -21.53 -3.72 -4.36
CA ILE A 166 -20.47 -4.17 -5.29
C ILE A 166 -19.80 -3.03 -6.09
N PHE A 167 -20.46 -1.88 -6.16
CA PHE A 167 -19.92 -0.62 -6.69
C PHE A 167 -19.89 0.46 -5.61
N ARG A 168 -19.10 1.52 -5.82
CA ARG A 168 -19.02 2.71 -4.94
C ARG A 168 -18.60 2.43 -3.47
N TYR A 169 -18.10 1.23 -3.17
CA TYR A 169 -17.67 0.80 -1.83
C TYR A 169 -16.31 1.35 -1.38
N ARG A 170 -15.47 1.78 -2.32
CA ARG A 170 -14.04 1.96 -2.09
C ARG A 170 -13.75 3.33 -1.49
N ASN A 171 -13.39 3.33 -0.21
CA ASN A 171 -13.13 4.52 0.60
C ASN A 171 -11.71 5.10 0.42
N ASN A 172 -10.83 4.48 -0.38
CA ASN A 172 -9.44 4.90 -0.56
C ASN A 172 -8.96 4.59 -1.98
N MET A 173 -8.69 5.64 -2.75
CA MET A 173 -8.24 5.59 -4.12
C MET A 173 -6.92 6.35 -4.31
N ARG A 174 -6.10 5.84 -5.22
CA ARG A 174 -4.85 6.45 -5.64
C ARG A 174 -4.80 6.48 -7.15
N PHE A 175 -4.51 7.65 -7.70
CA PHE A 175 -4.32 7.88 -9.11
C PHE A 175 -2.88 8.37 -9.33
N SER A 176 -2.23 7.87 -10.36
CA SER A 176 -0.86 8.24 -10.70
C SER A 176 -0.86 9.40 -11.69
N PHE A 177 0.10 10.31 -11.55
CA PHE A 177 0.50 11.24 -12.60
C PHE A 177 1.63 10.61 -13.41
N GLY A 178 1.62 10.75 -14.73
CA GLY A 178 2.68 10.21 -15.57
C GLY A 178 2.43 10.36 -17.07
N PRO A 179 3.33 9.84 -17.93
CA PRO A 179 3.14 9.88 -19.37
C PRO A 179 1.91 9.07 -19.76
N LYS A 180 1.04 9.69 -20.57
CA LYS A 180 -0.18 9.07 -21.13
C LYS A 180 0.17 7.78 -21.88
N GLY A 181 -0.40 6.66 -21.43
CA GLY A 181 -0.33 5.38 -22.13
C GLY A 181 -1.46 5.22 -23.12
N GLY A 182 -1.18 4.65 -24.28
CA GLY A 182 -2.21 4.26 -25.25
C GLY A 182 -3.16 3.20 -24.68
N SER A 183 -4.41 3.21 -25.15
CA SER A 183 -5.42 2.19 -24.83
C SER A 183 -5.22 0.87 -25.59
N HIS A 184 -4.19 0.78 -26.44
CA HIS A 184 -3.94 -0.37 -27.29
C HIS A 184 -3.17 -1.48 -26.57
N PHE A 185 -3.71 -2.70 -26.66
CA PHE A 185 -3.01 -3.93 -26.32
C PHE A 185 -2.01 -4.25 -27.43
N GLY A 186 -0.85 -3.60 -27.37
CA GLY A 186 0.24 -3.69 -28.32
C GLY A 186 1.26 -2.62 -27.95
N GLY A 187 2.55 -2.95 -27.97
CA GLY A 187 3.59 -1.93 -27.83
C GLY A 187 3.53 -0.94 -29.00
N PRO A 188 4.21 0.23 -28.89
CA PRO A 188 4.39 1.08 -30.06
C PRO A 188 5.06 0.28 -31.18
N ASP A 189 4.60 0.50 -32.41
CA ASP A 189 5.21 -0.04 -33.61
C ASP A 189 6.66 0.50 -33.70
N PRO A 190 7.69 -0.37 -33.73
CA PRO A 190 9.08 0.07 -33.70
C PRO A 190 9.49 0.90 -34.94
N ASP A 191 8.75 0.81 -36.05
CA ASP A 191 9.10 1.49 -37.30
C ASP A 191 8.44 2.87 -37.46
N THR A 192 7.45 3.24 -36.63
CA THR A 192 6.86 4.59 -36.62
C THR A 192 7.58 5.54 -35.67
N ALA A 193 8.86 5.80 -35.93
CA ALA A 193 9.64 6.85 -35.28
C ALA A 193 9.29 8.25 -35.84
N ALA A 194 8.01 8.61 -35.84
CA ALA A 194 7.60 10.01 -35.98
C ALA A 194 7.96 10.76 -34.68
N GLU A 195 8.27 12.06 -34.79
CA GLU A 195 8.61 12.89 -33.64
C GLU A 195 7.50 12.82 -32.58
N ILE A 196 7.80 12.17 -31.45
CA ILE A 196 6.82 11.98 -30.38
C ILE A 196 6.62 13.34 -29.71
N PRO A 197 5.43 13.97 -29.78
CA PRO A 197 5.17 15.20 -29.04
C PRO A 197 5.38 14.93 -27.54
N PRO A 198 5.85 15.92 -26.76
CA PRO A 198 6.18 15.72 -25.35
C PRO A 198 4.99 15.08 -24.62
N PRO A 199 5.21 14.01 -23.83
CA PRO A 199 4.11 13.16 -23.39
C PRO A 199 3.11 13.96 -22.56
N ASP A 200 1.88 14.01 -23.07
CA ASP A 200 0.68 14.46 -22.35
C ASP A 200 0.75 13.94 -20.92
N LEU A 201 0.79 14.86 -19.95
CA LEU A 201 0.73 14.48 -18.54
C LEU A 201 -0.69 14.00 -18.24
N ALA A 202 -0.84 12.69 -18.02
CA ALA A 202 -2.11 12.08 -17.66
C ALA A 202 -2.22 11.89 -16.15
N LEU A 203 -3.47 12.00 -15.67
CA LEU A 203 -3.88 11.55 -14.34
C LEU A 203 -4.84 10.37 -14.50
N GLY A 204 -4.58 9.28 -13.78
CA GLY A 204 -5.45 8.11 -13.85
C GLY A 204 -4.84 6.87 -13.22
N LEU A 205 -5.02 5.72 -13.87
CA LEU A 205 -4.58 4.42 -13.35
C LEU A 205 -3.60 3.76 -14.32
N HIS A 206 -2.74 2.90 -13.78
CA HIS A 206 -1.82 2.12 -14.61
C HIS A 206 -2.57 1.09 -15.47
N PRO A 207 -2.21 0.92 -16.76
CA PRO A 207 -2.74 -0.17 -17.59
C PRO A 207 -2.37 -1.55 -17.05
N ARG A 208 -3.14 -2.59 -17.39
CA ARG A 208 -2.80 -3.98 -17.03
C ARG A 208 -1.41 -4.34 -17.55
N GLY A 209 -0.52 -4.75 -16.65
CA GLY A 209 0.85 -5.17 -16.99
C GLY A 209 1.86 -4.03 -17.24
N SER A 210 1.45 -2.76 -17.22
CA SER A 210 2.34 -1.60 -17.41
C SER A 210 2.39 -0.72 -16.16
N GLY A 211 3.58 -0.55 -15.57
CA GLY A 211 3.80 0.33 -14.42
C GLY A 211 4.43 1.68 -14.76
N THR A 212 4.66 1.96 -16.05
CA THR A 212 5.42 3.14 -16.53
C THR A 212 4.56 4.21 -17.18
N THR A 213 3.34 3.85 -17.60
CA THR A 213 2.40 4.75 -18.29
C THR A 213 1.09 4.85 -17.51
N VAL A 214 0.34 5.92 -17.76
CA VAL A 214 -0.95 6.20 -17.10
C VAL A 214 -2.07 6.21 -18.14
N LEU A 215 -3.08 5.36 -17.94
CA LEU A 215 -4.36 5.46 -18.64
C LEU A 215 -5.14 6.64 -18.02
N PRO A 216 -5.54 7.66 -18.79
CA PRO A 216 -6.39 8.74 -18.28
C PRO A 216 -7.73 8.19 -17.74
N VAL A 217 -8.12 8.63 -16.55
CA VAL A 217 -9.39 8.22 -15.93
C VAL A 217 -10.13 9.47 -15.45
N SER A 218 -11.40 9.61 -15.83
CA SER A 218 -12.28 10.71 -15.43
C SER A 218 -13.36 10.28 -14.42
N THR A 219 -13.62 8.98 -14.30
CA THR A 219 -14.56 8.40 -13.32
C THR A 219 -14.10 7.00 -12.89
N CYS A 220 -14.44 6.57 -11.67
CA CYS A 220 -14.21 5.20 -11.23
C CYS A 220 -15.43 4.65 -10.49
N HIS A 221 -16.10 3.64 -11.05
CA HIS A 221 -17.31 3.05 -10.47
C HIS A 221 -17.10 2.39 -9.10
N LEU A 222 -15.85 2.26 -8.61
CA LEU A 222 -15.56 1.78 -7.27
C LEU A 222 -15.58 2.89 -6.19
N GLN A 223 -15.37 4.16 -6.54
CA GLN A 223 -15.29 5.28 -5.58
C GLN A 223 -16.58 6.13 -5.57
N HIS A 224 -16.79 6.94 -4.54
CA HIS A 224 -17.96 7.84 -4.48
C HIS A 224 -17.92 8.95 -5.54
N THR A 225 -19.09 9.45 -5.95
CA THR A 225 -19.24 10.44 -7.05
C THR A 225 -18.58 11.78 -6.77
N ASP A 226 -18.49 12.23 -5.51
CA ASP A 226 -17.69 13.41 -5.15
C ASP A 226 -16.18 13.21 -5.41
N ALA A 227 -15.66 11.99 -5.30
CA ALA A 227 -14.27 11.69 -5.68
C ALA A 227 -14.09 11.66 -7.21
N ASP A 228 -15.12 11.30 -7.98
CA ASP A 228 -15.13 11.50 -9.44
C ASP A 228 -15.08 12.99 -9.79
N LYS A 229 -15.81 13.87 -9.08
CA LYS A 229 -15.73 15.34 -9.28
C LYS A 229 -14.33 15.88 -9.02
N ILE A 230 -13.68 15.47 -7.92
CA ILE A 230 -12.30 15.88 -7.60
C ILE A 230 -11.35 15.43 -8.72
N LEU A 231 -11.49 14.19 -9.21
CA LEU A 231 -10.71 13.69 -10.34
C LEU A 231 -10.94 14.49 -11.64
N GLN A 232 -12.17 14.93 -11.90
CA GLN A 232 -12.50 15.78 -13.06
C GLN A 232 -11.93 17.20 -12.95
N ILE A 233 -12.01 17.82 -11.76
CA ILE A 233 -11.37 19.11 -11.46
C ILE A 233 -9.86 19.04 -11.69
N MET A 234 -9.20 17.99 -11.17
CA MET A 234 -7.77 17.77 -11.35
C MET A 234 -7.38 17.55 -12.83
N ASN A 235 -8.17 16.80 -13.60
CA ASN A 235 -7.95 16.64 -15.04
C ASN A 235 -8.11 17.96 -15.82
N SER A 236 -9.13 18.76 -15.49
CA SER A 236 -9.35 20.07 -16.12
C SER A 236 -8.21 21.05 -15.80
N TRP A 237 -7.72 21.02 -14.56
CA TRP A 237 -6.58 21.82 -14.14
C TRP A 237 -5.27 21.39 -14.85
N LEU A 238 -5.03 20.10 -15.06
CA LEU A 238 -3.90 19.64 -15.88
C LEU A 238 -3.95 20.19 -17.31
N GLN A 239 -5.14 20.29 -17.91
CA GLN A 239 -5.31 20.90 -19.23
C GLN A 239 -4.93 22.40 -19.21
N THR A 240 -5.30 23.14 -18.17
CA THR A 240 -4.88 24.55 -18.04
C THR A 240 -3.37 24.70 -17.95
N LEU A 241 -2.67 23.85 -17.18
CA LEU A 241 -1.20 23.86 -17.09
C LEU A 241 -0.51 23.51 -18.41
N ALA A 242 -1.14 22.69 -19.26
CA ALA A 242 -0.62 22.36 -20.59
C ALA A 242 -0.83 23.49 -21.61
N SER A 243 -1.79 24.38 -21.36
CA SER A 243 -2.11 25.53 -22.23
C SER A 243 -1.37 26.83 -21.87
N GLU A 244 -0.71 26.90 -20.71
CA GLU A 244 0.15 28.04 -20.36
C GLU A 244 1.36 28.09 -21.32
N PRO A 245 1.65 29.24 -21.96
CA PRO A 245 2.86 29.38 -22.75
C PRO A 245 4.07 29.12 -21.87
N GLN A 246 4.88 28.11 -22.21
CA GLN A 246 6.19 27.92 -21.57
C GLN A 246 7.01 29.17 -21.86
N ALA A 247 7.13 30.06 -20.87
CA ALA A 247 7.91 31.28 -20.99
C ALA A 247 9.34 30.89 -21.40
N ALA A 248 9.72 31.27 -22.62
CA ALA A 248 11.01 30.91 -23.17
C ALA A 248 12.10 31.32 -22.19
N ALA A 249 13.02 30.39 -21.89
CA ALA A 249 14.16 30.68 -21.03
C ALA A 249 14.91 31.87 -21.64
N ALA A 250 14.86 33.03 -20.96
CA ALA A 250 15.47 34.24 -21.46
C ALA A 250 16.96 33.98 -21.70
N PRO A 251 17.51 34.31 -22.89
CA PRO A 251 18.91 34.07 -23.17
C PRO A 251 19.76 34.88 -22.17
N ALA A 252 20.79 34.25 -21.61
CA ALA A 252 21.67 34.91 -20.66
C ALA A 252 22.36 36.10 -21.34
N SER A 253 21.93 37.32 -21.00
CA SER A 253 22.52 38.55 -21.51
C SER A 253 23.95 38.70 -20.98
N SER A 254 24.90 38.78 -21.90
CA SER A 254 26.32 38.94 -21.64
C SER A 254 26.66 40.22 -20.85
N SER A 255 27.76 40.12 -20.09
CA SER A 255 28.36 41.19 -19.29
C SER A 255 28.65 42.50 -20.02
N SER A 256 28.47 43.62 -19.32
CA SER A 256 29.24 44.86 -19.50
C SER A 256 29.66 45.43 -18.14
N GLN A 257 30.95 45.69 -17.96
CA GLN A 257 31.52 46.31 -16.74
C GLN A 257 31.21 47.82 -16.70
N GLY A 258 31.17 48.44 -15.51
CA GLY A 258 30.86 49.87 -15.41
C GLY A 258 30.96 50.53 -14.02
N THR A 259 32.15 50.53 -13.41
CA THR A 259 32.64 51.56 -12.43
C THR A 259 31.94 51.78 -11.07
N LEU A 260 32.70 52.38 -10.13
CA LEU A 260 32.44 52.50 -8.69
C LEU A 260 32.06 53.92 -8.24
N GLU A 261 31.23 53.99 -7.19
CA GLU A 261 31.12 55.05 -6.15
C GLU A 261 30.69 56.50 -6.54
N PRO A 262 30.29 57.38 -5.58
CA PRO A 262 30.13 57.19 -4.11
C PRO A 262 28.74 57.59 -3.54
N SER A 263 28.53 57.31 -2.24
CA SER A 263 27.34 57.66 -1.45
C SER A 263 27.34 59.10 -0.88
N PRO A 264 26.16 59.71 -0.69
CA PRO A 264 25.92 60.82 0.26
C PRO A 264 24.94 60.43 1.41
N PRO A 265 24.70 61.28 2.43
CA PRO A 265 24.64 60.80 3.82
C PRO A 265 23.28 60.89 4.55
N ASP A 266 23.28 60.45 5.81
CA ASP A 266 22.15 60.46 6.76
C ASP A 266 21.46 61.83 6.92
N ALA A 267 20.12 61.78 7.05
CA ALA A 267 19.33 62.88 7.59
C ALA A 267 18.24 62.37 8.55
N GLN A 268 18.23 62.90 9.77
CA GLN A 268 17.25 62.63 10.82
C GLN A 268 15.95 63.41 10.56
N GLY A 269 14.80 62.97 11.08
CA GLY A 269 13.68 63.91 11.26
C GLY A 269 12.27 63.36 11.43
N ALA A 270 11.75 63.47 12.67
CA ALA A 270 10.37 63.75 13.04
C ALA A 270 9.21 62.81 12.59
N ALA A 271 8.66 62.10 13.57
CA ALA A 271 7.29 61.60 13.54
C ALA A 271 6.25 62.73 13.74
N SER A 272 5.00 62.48 13.38
CA SER A 272 3.84 63.23 13.89
C SER A 272 2.75 62.27 14.40
N HIS A 273 1.99 62.72 15.41
CA HIS A 273 1.14 61.88 16.25
C HIS A 273 -0.35 61.93 15.89
N SER A 274 -1.07 60.86 16.23
CA SER A 274 -2.35 60.99 16.97
C SER A 274 -2.57 59.82 17.93
N LYS A 275 -3.15 60.08 19.11
CA LYS A 275 -3.43 59.14 20.21
C LYS A 275 -4.95 58.95 20.40
N SER A 276 -5.38 57.85 21.04
CA SER A 276 -6.50 57.73 22.03
C SER A 276 -6.95 56.25 22.08
N ALA A 277 -6.65 55.45 23.12
CA ALA A 277 -7.42 55.21 24.37
C ALA A 277 -8.70 54.33 24.16
N ALA A 278 -9.14 53.45 25.08
CA ALA A 278 -8.79 53.23 26.49
C ALA A 278 -8.96 51.75 26.93
N ALA A 279 -8.57 51.43 28.17
CA ALA A 279 -8.83 50.15 28.89
C ALA A 279 -10.21 50.20 29.63
N PRO A 280 -10.68 49.25 30.50
CA PRO A 280 -9.91 48.46 31.49
C PRO A 280 -10.34 46.97 31.74
N GLN A 281 -9.58 46.31 32.62
CA GLN A 281 -9.91 45.07 33.35
C GLN A 281 -10.24 45.41 34.84
N PRO A 282 -11.05 44.58 35.52
CA PRO A 282 -10.72 44.09 36.88
C PRO A 282 -10.96 42.56 37.01
N SER A 283 -10.06 41.72 37.55
CA SER A 283 -9.64 41.50 38.96
C SER A 283 -10.69 40.81 39.87
N SER A 284 -10.40 39.94 40.86
CA SER A 284 -9.22 39.11 41.26
C SER A 284 -9.55 38.30 42.55
N SER A 285 -8.58 37.55 43.10
CA SER A 285 -8.53 36.92 44.47
C SER A 285 -9.34 35.62 44.68
N ALA A 286 -8.98 34.65 45.54
CA ALA A 286 -7.85 34.42 46.49
C ALA A 286 -7.53 32.88 46.54
N ALA A 287 -6.66 32.26 47.37
CA ALA A 287 -5.81 32.66 48.50
C ALA A 287 -4.45 31.87 48.51
N ALA A 288 -3.98 31.28 49.62
CA ALA A 288 -2.65 30.62 49.74
C ALA A 288 -2.51 29.54 50.86
N GLN A 289 -1.27 29.02 51.04
CA GLN A 289 -0.70 28.18 52.14
C GLN A 289 -0.74 26.63 51.94
N THR A 290 0.28 25.79 52.28
CA THR A 290 1.68 25.97 52.78
C THR A 290 2.58 24.70 52.62
N SER A 291 3.85 24.90 52.21
CA SER A 291 5.15 24.31 52.69
C SER A 291 5.53 22.80 52.70
N ASN A 292 6.84 22.57 52.41
CA ASN A 292 7.74 21.43 52.75
C ASN A 292 7.58 20.07 51.98
N GLU A 293 8.62 19.27 51.67
CA GLU A 293 10.10 19.43 51.86
C GLU A 293 11.01 18.63 50.87
N ARG A 294 12.22 19.18 50.64
CA ARG A 294 13.53 18.60 50.21
C ARG A 294 13.65 17.23 49.48
N GLN A 295 14.36 17.25 48.34
CA GLN A 295 15.24 16.17 47.88
C GLN A 295 16.73 16.52 48.10
N PRO A 296 17.63 15.56 48.41
CA PRO A 296 19.08 15.78 48.45
C PRO A 296 19.77 15.48 47.10
N ARG A 297 20.90 16.17 46.85
CA ARG A 297 21.82 15.95 45.72
C ARG A 297 23.05 15.12 46.14
N SER A 298 23.50 14.24 45.26
CA SER A 298 24.92 13.89 45.01
C SER A 298 24.98 13.10 43.67
N GLY A 299 26.06 13.08 42.89
CA GLY A 299 27.34 13.79 42.93
C GLY A 299 28.39 13.02 42.10
N PHE A 300 29.35 13.72 41.48
CA PHE A 300 30.57 13.17 40.83
C PHE A 300 30.38 12.33 39.54
N ARG A 301 31.32 12.29 38.58
CA ARG A 301 32.43 13.20 38.17
C ARG A 301 32.88 12.80 36.76
N ALA A 302 33.29 13.74 35.92
CA ALA A 302 33.88 13.43 34.62
C ALA A 302 35.33 12.90 34.74
N GLN A 303 35.72 11.96 33.87
CA GLN A 303 37.13 11.69 33.55
C GLN A 303 37.34 11.58 32.04
N ARG A 304 38.43 12.19 31.57
CA ARG A 304 38.88 12.15 30.16
C ARG A 304 39.88 11.01 29.96
N GLY A 305 39.69 10.27 28.87
CA GLY A 305 40.77 9.93 27.94
C GLY A 305 41.69 8.74 28.25
N ARG A 306 41.69 7.76 27.34
CA ARG A 306 42.91 7.08 26.87
C ARG A 306 42.87 6.93 25.35
N ARG A 307 44.02 7.14 24.71
CA ARG A 307 44.22 6.92 23.27
C ARG A 307 44.55 5.43 23.03
N GLY A 308 44.04 4.88 21.94
CA GLY A 308 44.49 3.64 21.30
C GLY A 308 44.24 3.78 19.80
N GLY A 309 45.21 3.47 18.95
CA GLY A 309 45.17 3.81 17.52
C GLY A 309 45.42 2.65 16.57
N GLN A 310 45.04 2.86 15.29
CA GLN A 310 45.23 1.98 14.13
C GLN A 310 44.45 0.64 14.18
N ARG A 311 43.92 0.07 13.08
CA ARG A 311 44.14 0.25 11.62
C ARG A 311 42.81 0.32 10.84
N GLY A 312 42.84 0.86 9.63
CA GLY A 312 41.65 1.03 8.79
C GLY A 312 41.34 -0.12 7.83
N GLY A 313 40.05 -0.35 7.59
CA GLY A 313 39.53 -1.13 6.46
C GLY A 313 38.62 -0.24 5.60
N ARG A 314 38.86 -0.16 4.29
CA ARG A 314 38.14 0.76 3.38
C ARG A 314 36.72 0.26 3.09
N GLY A 315 35.72 0.84 3.76
CA GLY A 315 34.31 0.70 3.35
C GLY A 315 34.00 1.55 2.11
N LYS A 316 33.42 0.95 1.07
CA LYS A 316 32.88 1.69 -0.08
C LYS A 316 31.61 2.42 0.33
N HIS A 317 31.71 3.72 0.62
CA HIS A 317 30.53 4.57 0.81
C HIS A 317 29.88 4.89 -0.54
N GLY A 318 28.79 4.19 -0.86
CA GLY A 318 27.82 4.68 -1.84
C GLY A 318 27.19 5.98 -1.33
N ALA A 319 27.07 6.98 -2.20
CA ALA A 319 26.63 8.31 -1.82
C ALA A 319 25.22 8.29 -1.20
N ARG A 320 25.06 8.95 -0.04
CA ARG A 320 23.74 9.34 0.45
C ARG A 320 23.23 10.44 -0.48
N GLY A 321 22.26 10.13 -1.32
CA GLY A 321 21.61 11.12 -2.17
C GLY A 321 20.97 12.22 -1.32
N SER A 322 21.54 13.42 -1.36
CA SER A 322 20.86 14.63 -0.92
C SER A 322 19.64 14.88 -1.80
N LEU A 323 18.59 15.48 -1.23
CA LEU A 323 17.46 15.97 -2.01
C LEU A 323 18.00 16.95 -3.08
N PRO A 324 17.64 16.78 -4.37
CA PRO A 324 18.09 17.70 -5.40
C PRO A 324 17.48 19.09 -5.16
N GLN A 325 18.30 20.13 -5.22
CA GLN A 325 17.84 21.52 -5.23
C GLN A 325 17.27 21.85 -6.61
N ASN A 326 16.06 21.38 -6.88
CA ASN A 326 15.34 21.70 -8.10
C ASN A 326 14.75 23.11 -8.02
N SER A 327 14.93 23.89 -9.09
CA SER A 327 14.32 25.21 -9.26
C SER A 327 12.78 25.11 -9.17
N PRO A 328 12.09 26.08 -8.54
CA PRO A 328 10.64 25.99 -8.30
C PRO A 328 9.77 25.92 -9.58
N GLN A 329 10.34 26.23 -10.75
CA GLN A 329 9.66 26.28 -12.05
C GLN A 329 9.80 25.01 -12.93
N GLY A 330 10.19 23.86 -12.36
CA GLY A 330 10.27 22.60 -13.12
C GLY A 330 8.94 22.12 -13.73
N PRO A 331 8.96 21.39 -14.87
CA PRO A 331 7.75 20.99 -15.59
C PRO A 331 6.81 20.11 -14.75
N PRO A 332 5.47 20.15 -14.95
CA PRO A 332 4.51 19.42 -14.14
C PRO A 332 4.79 17.91 -14.02
N GLN A 333 5.31 17.27 -15.08
CA GLN A 333 5.71 15.85 -15.09
C GLN A 333 6.78 15.50 -14.04
N GLN A 334 7.58 16.47 -13.59
CA GLN A 334 8.61 16.27 -12.57
C GLN A 334 8.14 16.65 -11.15
N PHE A 335 6.95 17.25 -11.02
CA PHE A 335 6.40 17.77 -9.77
C PHE A 335 5.31 16.88 -9.17
N LEU A 336 4.30 16.49 -9.98
CA LEU A 336 3.15 15.71 -9.53
C LEU A 336 3.46 14.20 -9.58
N GLN A 337 3.04 13.44 -8.56
CA GLN A 337 3.31 11.99 -8.46
C GLN A 337 2.05 11.14 -8.27
N GLU A 338 1.29 11.37 -7.20
CA GLU A 338 0.01 10.68 -6.95
C GLU A 338 -1.07 11.68 -6.51
N LEU A 339 -2.32 11.42 -6.85
CA LEU A 339 -3.50 11.96 -6.20
C LEU A 339 -4.11 10.87 -5.32
N VAL A 340 -4.11 11.06 -4.01
CA VAL A 340 -4.72 10.13 -3.05
C VAL A 340 -5.99 10.75 -2.50
N MET A 341 -7.11 10.04 -2.63
CA MET A 341 -8.41 10.46 -2.12
C MET A 341 -8.93 9.42 -1.14
N ARG A 342 -9.31 9.88 0.06
CA ARG A 342 -9.95 9.04 1.07
C ARG A 342 -11.32 9.58 1.45
N GLN A 343 -12.26 8.68 1.64
CA GLN A 343 -13.61 8.92 2.13
C GLN A 343 -13.76 8.42 3.56
N GLY A 344 -14.27 9.27 4.43
CA GLY A 344 -14.60 8.98 5.81
C GLY A 344 -16.11 9.12 6.02
N LEU A 345 -16.72 8.14 6.68
CA LEU A 345 -18.11 8.17 7.11
C LEU A 345 -18.12 8.31 8.64
N PRO A 346 -18.11 9.55 9.17
CA PRO A 346 -18.29 9.78 10.60
C PRO A 346 -19.72 9.40 11.01
N GLU A 347 -19.89 9.00 12.26
CA GLU A 347 -21.16 8.55 12.83
C GLU A 347 -22.32 9.54 12.58
N GLY A 348 -23.46 9.02 12.11
CA GLY A 348 -24.63 9.82 11.72
C GLY A 348 -24.41 10.81 10.57
N GLY A 349 -23.21 10.85 9.98
CA GLY A 349 -22.76 11.91 9.08
C GLY A 349 -22.85 11.58 7.59
N LYS A 350 -22.78 12.65 6.79
CA LYS A 350 -22.53 12.56 5.34
C LYS A 350 -21.07 12.17 5.07
N PRO A 351 -20.74 11.53 3.93
CA PRO A 351 -19.37 11.24 3.57
C PRO A 351 -18.52 12.52 3.53
N THR A 352 -17.33 12.44 4.11
CA THR A 352 -16.33 13.50 4.12
C THR A 352 -15.07 13.03 3.41
N PHE A 353 -14.33 13.94 2.79
CA PHE A 353 -13.16 13.60 1.98
C PHE A 353 -11.87 14.23 2.52
N MET A 354 -10.79 13.46 2.42
CA MET A 354 -9.42 13.91 2.55
C MET A 354 -8.72 13.73 1.20
N VAL A 355 -8.13 14.81 0.69
CA VAL A 355 -7.37 14.82 -0.57
C VAL A 355 -5.91 15.13 -0.26
N ASP A 356 -5.02 14.25 -0.69
CA ASP A 356 -3.57 14.33 -0.53
C ASP A 356 -2.93 14.33 -1.93
N ILE A 357 -2.39 15.48 -2.33
CA ILE A 357 -1.65 15.63 -3.59
C ILE A 357 -0.19 15.37 -3.29
N ILE A 358 0.36 14.28 -3.84
CA ILE A 358 1.74 13.86 -3.60
C ILE A 358 2.66 14.49 -4.64
N THR A 359 3.69 15.20 -4.19
CA THR A 359 4.64 15.93 -5.03
C THR A 359 6.10 15.56 -4.72
N SER A 360 7.00 15.81 -5.67
CA SER A 360 8.44 15.53 -5.51
C SER A 360 9.17 16.55 -4.63
N TYR A 361 8.66 17.79 -4.57
CA TYR A 361 9.13 18.88 -3.72
C TYR A 361 7.96 19.73 -3.20
N HIS A 362 8.21 20.57 -2.19
CA HIS A 362 7.20 21.46 -1.62
C HIS A 362 7.10 22.76 -2.43
N ALA A 363 5.98 22.98 -3.13
CA ALA A 363 5.71 24.21 -3.87
C ALA A 363 4.19 24.53 -3.81
N PRO A 364 3.71 25.10 -2.69
CA PRO A 364 2.27 25.23 -2.41
C PRO A 364 1.56 26.16 -3.40
N ASP A 365 2.22 27.23 -3.85
CA ASP A 365 1.64 28.20 -4.77
C ASP A 365 1.19 27.57 -6.10
N ARG A 366 1.95 26.56 -6.58
CA ARG A 366 1.59 25.78 -7.78
C ARG A 366 0.27 25.04 -7.64
N LEU A 367 -0.12 24.66 -6.42
CA LEU A 367 -1.35 23.91 -6.16
C LEU A 367 -2.52 24.84 -5.79
N GLN A 368 -2.26 26.12 -5.48
CA GLN A 368 -3.23 27.00 -4.84
C GLN A 368 -4.54 27.16 -5.62
N SER A 369 -4.48 27.24 -6.95
CA SER A 369 -5.66 27.36 -7.81
C SER A 369 -6.56 26.12 -7.74
N VAL A 370 -6.01 24.93 -7.98
CA VAL A 370 -6.81 23.69 -7.96
C VAL A 370 -7.31 23.33 -6.56
N LEU A 371 -6.52 23.61 -5.52
CA LEU A 371 -6.94 23.41 -4.13
C LEU A 371 -8.16 24.28 -3.80
N ARG A 372 -8.18 25.55 -4.22
CA ARG A 372 -9.32 26.45 -4.06
C ARG A 372 -10.56 25.91 -4.79
N THR A 373 -10.41 25.54 -6.06
CA THR A 373 -11.51 24.97 -6.86
C THR A 373 -12.11 23.71 -6.22
N ILE A 374 -11.27 22.83 -5.64
CA ILE A 374 -11.73 21.65 -4.91
C ILE A 374 -12.54 22.03 -3.66
N GLN A 375 -12.09 23.03 -2.89
CA GLN A 375 -12.81 23.49 -1.69
C GLN A 375 -14.17 24.12 -2.01
N GLU A 376 -14.23 24.92 -3.09
CA GLU A 376 -15.43 25.63 -3.52
C GLU A 376 -16.46 24.68 -4.15
N GLN A 377 -16.03 23.78 -5.04
CA GLN A 377 -16.94 22.91 -5.80
C GLN A 377 -17.27 21.58 -5.09
N VAL A 378 -16.46 21.15 -4.10
CA VAL A 378 -16.67 19.88 -3.39
C VAL A 378 -16.66 20.11 -1.87
N PRO A 379 -17.72 20.72 -1.27
CA PRO A 379 -17.76 21.05 0.16
C PRO A 379 -17.70 19.86 1.12
N THR A 380 -17.81 18.62 0.62
CA THR A 380 -17.58 17.38 1.37
C THR A 380 -16.09 17.10 1.62
N VAL A 381 -15.17 17.75 0.90
CA VAL A 381 -13.74 17.77 1.24
C VAL A 381 -13.54 18.57 2.52
N LYS A 382 -13.07 17.90 3.57
CA LYS A 382 -12.80 18.49 4.90
C LYS A 382 -11.32 18.56 5.24
N THR A 383 -10.47 17.83 4.53
CA THR A 383 -9.02 17.81 4.77
C THR A 383 -8.26 17.90 3.46
N LEU A 384 -7.36 18.87 3.34
CA LEU A 384 -6.44 19.04 2.21
C LEU A 384 -4.99 18.97 2.68
N VAL A 385 -4.18 18.25 1.92
CA VAL A 385 -2.83 17.85 2.27
C VAL A 385 -1.94 17.86 1.03
N ASN A 386 -0.67 18.26 1.20
CA ASN A 386 0.38 17.98 0.23
C ASN A 386 1.44 17.09 0.90
N THR A 387 1.60 15.84 0.46
CA THR A 387 2.72 15.00 0.88
C THR A 387 3.89 15.09 -0.10
N VAL A 388 5.05 15.49 0.40
CA VAL A 388 6.31 15.51 -0.36
C VAL A 388 7.05 14.20 -0.18
N ALA A 389 7.38 13.55 -1.30
CA ALA A 389 8.00 12.24 -1.35
C ALA A 389 9.05 12.17 -2.46
N ALA A 390 10.23 11.60 -2.19
CA ALA A 390 11.28 11.45 -3.23
C ALA A 390 10.87 10.53 -4.39
N THR A 391 9.95 9.59 -4.15
CA THR A 391 9.31 8.69 -5.13
C THR A 391 7.91 8.34 -4.64
N PRO A 392 6.98 7.83 -5.48
CA PRO A 392 5.61 7.51 -5.04
C PRO A 392 5.58 6.43 -3.94
N ARG A 393 6.58 5.54 -3.94
CA ARG A 393 6.76 4.44 -2.99
C ARG A 393 7.58 4.80 -1.75
N SER A 394 8.03 6.05 -1.61
CA SER A 394 8.82 6.46 -0.45
C SER A 394 8.03 6.31 0.85
N ARG A 395 8.66 5.68 1.85
CA ARG A 395 8.14 5.60 3.23
C ARG A 395 8.56 6.80 4.09
N ASN A 396 9.73 7.37 3.81
CA ASN A 396 10.14 8.66 4.37
C ASN A 396 9.53 9.78 3.51
N VAL A 397 8.52 10.45 4.05
CA VAL A 397 7.76 11.51 3.38
C VAL A 397 7.49 12.64 4.38
N LYS A 398 7.28 13.85 3.89
CA LYS A 398 6.88 14.99 4.72
C LYS A 398 5.49 15.46 4.31
N THR A 399 4.55 15.40 5.25
CA THR A 399 3.15 15.75 5.02
C THR A 399 2.91 17.20 5.46
N TYR A 400 2.42 18.03 4.55
CA TYR A 400 2.15 19.44 4.79
C TYR A 400 0.64 19.69 4.92
N PRO A 401 0.21 20.24 6.06
CA PRO A 401 -1.05 20.95 6.22
C PRO A 401 -1.39 21.91 5.08
N ILE A 402 -2.60 21.82 4.55
CA ILE A 402 -3.19 22.89 3.71
C ILE A 402 -4.48 23.38 4.37
N SER A 403 -5.42 22.48 4.66
CA SER A 403 -6.68 22.83 5.32
C SER A 403 -7.27 21.64 6.08
N GLY A 404 -8.05 21.92 7.12
CA GLY A 404 -8.72 20.90 7.93
C GLY A 404 -7.79 20.16 8.90
N PRO A 405 -8.29 19.07 9.55
CA PRO A 405 -7.64 18.45 10.70
C PRO A 405 -6.43 17.55 10.41
N HIS A 406 -5.95 17.44 9.17
CA HIS A 406 -4.86 16.54 8.72
C HIS A 406 -5.09 15.04 8.98
N PHE A 407 -6.32 14.66 9.24
CA PHE A 407 -6.79 13.29 9.27
C PHE A 407 -8.20 13.20 8.69
N LEU A 408 -8.64 11.96 8.49
CA LEU A 408 -10.01 11.61 8.18
C LEU A 408 -10.64 10.90 9.40
N ARG A 409 -11.96 11.02 9.58
CA ARG A 409 -12.72 10.23 10.55
C ARG A 409 -13.49 9.12 9.86
N GLN A 410 -13.52 7.95 10.47
CA GLN A 410 -14.24 6.79 9.96
C GLN A 410 -14.87 6.04 11.12
N THR A 411 -16.17 5.85 11.09
CA THR A 411 -16.84 4.92 11.99
C THR A 411 -16.68 3.49 11.47
N LEU A 412 -16.27 2.57 12.33
CA LEU A 412 -16.13 1.14 12.04
C LEU A 412 -16.45 0.37 13.33
N CYS A 413 -17.34 -0.63 13.27
CA CYS A 413 -17.73 -1.43 14.42
C CYS A 413 -18.23 -0.59 15.62
N GLY A 414 -18.84 0.57 15.36
CA GLY A 414 -19.31 1.51 16.38
C GLY A 414 -18.24 2.42 17.03
N LEU A 415 -16.98 2.39 16.55
CA LEU A 415 -15.88 3.22 17.06
C LEU A 415 -15.46 4.30 16.05
N ASP A 416 -15.05 5.49 16.51
CA ASP A 416 -14.51 6.57 15.65
C ASP A 416 -12.99 6.44 15.51
N PHE A 417 -12.54 6.05 14.32
CA PHE A 417 -11.13 5.96 13.97
C PHE A 417 -10.65 7.24 13.28
N ARG A 418 -9.57 7.80 13.82
CA ARG A 418 -8.69 8.73 13.12
C ARG A 418 -7.85 7.96 12.11
N VAL A 419 -7.82 8.44 10.87
CA VAL A 419 -7.03 7.89 9.77
C VAL A 419 -6.16 8.98 9.16
N SER A 420 -4.85 8.95 9.43
CA SER A 420 -3.89 9.90 8.85
C SER A 420 -3.56 9.57 7.37
N PRO A 421 -3.06 10.53 6.56
CA PRO A 421 -2.94 10.39 5.09
C PRO A 421 -2.17 9.16 4.59
N ARG A 422 -1.18 8.69 5.35
CA ARG A 422 -0.30 7.56 4.98
C ARG A 422 -0.62 6.25 5.72
N SER A 423 -1.43 6.30 6.77
CA SER A 423 -1.78 5.11 7.58
C SER A 423 -2.63 4.13 6.78
N PHE A 424 -2.45 2.83 6.98
CA PHE A 424 -3.34 1.84 6.39
C PHE A 424 -4.71 1.90 7.09
N PHE A 425 -5.76 1.72 6.31
CA PHE A 425 -7.13 1.52 6.79
C PHE A 425 -7.86 0.73 5.71
N GLN A 426 -8.74 -0.19 6.12
CA GLN A 426 -9.40 -1.10 5.19
C GLN A 426 -10.27 -0.36 4.18
N THR A 427 -10.20 -0.76 2.90
CA THR A 427 -10.70 0.07 1.80
C THR A 427 -12.21 -0.03 1.56
N ASN A 428 -12.88 -0.95 2.26
CA ASN A 428 -14.31 -1.25 2.12
C ASN A 428 -14.93 -1.36 3.53
N THR A 429 -15.32 -0.21 4.12
CA THR A 429 -15.71 -0.12 5.53
C THR A 429 -16.81 -1.12 5.91
N ARG A 430 -17.90 -1.18 5.13
CA ARG A 430 -19.03 -2.08 5.43
C ARG A 430 -18.63 -3.55 5.42
N GLN A 431 -17.79 -3.95 4.47
CA GLN A 431 -17.33 -5.33 4.37
C GLN A 431 -16.29 -5.68 5.45
N THR A 432 -15.53 -4.67 5.91
CA THR A 432 -14.62 -4.82 7.05
C THR A 432 -15.37 -5.21 8.32
N GLU A 433 -16.58 -4.68 8.54
CA GLU A 433 -17.36 -5.05 9.72
C GLU A 433 -17.83 -6.52 9.67
N MET A 434 -18.08 -7.07 8.48
CA MET A 434 -18.40 -8.49 8.29
C MET A 434 -17.17 -9.39 8.48
N LEU A 435 -16.01 -8.96 7.97
CA LEU A 435 -14.71 -9.59 8.22
C LEU A 435 -14.40 -9.61 9.73
N TYR A 436 -14.53 -8.48 10.41
CA TYR A 436 -14.20 -8.35 11.83
C TYR A 436 -15.21 -9.07 12.72
N SER A 437 -16.47 -9.16 12.30
CA SER A 437 -17.45 -10.03 12.96
C SER A 437 -17.05 -11.49 12.87
N THR A 438 -16.55 -11.94 11.71
CA THR A 438 -16.00 -13.30 11.53
C THR A 438 -14.78 -13.55 12.41
N VAL A 439 -13.87 -12.57 12.48
CA VAL A 439 -12.69 -12.61 13.36
C VAL A 439 -13.09 -12.70 14.83
N ALA A 440 -14.04 -11.88 15.28
CA ALA A 440 -14.55 -11.90 16.65
C ALA A 440 -15.07 -13.29 17.03
N LEU A 441 -15.88 -13.89 16.15
CA LEU A 441 -16.48 -15.20 16.37
C LEU A 441 -15.45 -16.33 16.43
N MET A 442 -14.48 -16.34 15.52
CA MET A 442 -13.36 -17.29 15.55
C MET A 442 -12.45 -17.08 16.78
N ALA A 443 -12.40 -15.88 17.34
CA ALA A 443 -11.71 -15.59 18.60
C ALA A 443 -12.50 -16.04 19.84
N GLY A 444 -13.74 -16.53 19.71
CA GLY A 444 -14.62 -16.83 20.84
C GLY A 444 -15.26 -15.59 21.48
N LEU A 445 -15.28 -14.45 20.76
CA LEU A 445 -15.81 -13.17 21.21
C LEU A 445 -17.10 -12.81 20.45
N LYS A 446 -17.90 -11.90 21.00
CA LYS A 446 -19.12 -11.41 20.33
C LYS A 446 -18.76 -10.42 19.22
N PRO A 447 -19.39 -10.51 18.04
CA PRO A 447 -19.23 -9.52 16.98
C PRO A 447 -19.85 -8.17 17.38
N ALA A 448 -19.33 -7.08 16.81
CA ALA A 448 -19.90 -5.73 16.98
C ALA A 448 -21.21 -5.52 16.20
N ILE A 449 -21.48 -6.34 15.18
CA ILE A 449 -22.73 -6.38 14.41
C ILE A 449 -23.59 -7.57 14.89
N ASP A 450 -24.92 -7.42 14.83
CA ASP A 450 -25.88 -8.51 15.12
C ASP A 450 -25.58 -9.74 14.27
N ILE A 451 -25.36 -10.87 14.94
CA ILE A 451 -25.02 -12.17 14.36
C ILE A 451 -26.04 -12.67 13.34
N LYS A 452 -27.31 -12.25 13.46
CA LYS A 452 -28.38 -12.56 12.50
C LYS A 452 -28.15 -11.97 11.11
N GLN A 453 -27.29 -10.96 10.99
CA GLN A 453 -26.94 -10.29 9.74
C GLN A 453 -25.76 -10.97 9.01
N LEU A 454 -25.11 -11.96 9.62
CA LEU A 454 -23.99 -12.69 9.02
C LEU A 454 -24.51 -13.82 8.10
N PRO A 455 -23.77 -14.23 7.06
CA PRO A 455 -24.17 -15.33 6.19
C PRO A 455 -24.30 -16.66 6.94
N THR A 456 -25.21 -17.53 6.49
CA THR A 456 -25.52 -18.82 7.13
C THR A 456 -24.27 -19.70 7.36
N GLY A 457 -23.30 -19.70 6.43
CA GLY A 457 -22.04 -20.44 6.60
C GLY A 457 -21.18 -19.91 7.76
N VAL A 458 -21.21 -18.60 8.03
CA VAL A 458 -20.57 -18.00 9.21
C VAL A 458 -21.35 -18.37 10.47
N GLN A 459 -22.68 -18.27 10.44
CA GLN A 459 -23.54 -18.68 11.56
C GLN A 459 -23.39 -20.18 11.91
N GLN A 460 -23.11 -21.04 10.93
CA GLN A 460 -22.87 -22.48 11.13
C GLN A 460 -21.52 -22.77 11.78
N ALA A 461 -20.45 -22.06 11.39
CA ALA A 461 -19.15 -22.14 12.06
C ALA A 461 -19.27 -21.74 13.55
N VAL A 462 -20.06 -20.69 13.85
CA VAL A 462 -20.38 -20.29 15.23
C VAL A 462 -21.07 -21.40 16.02
N GLN A 463 -22.03 -22.11 15.42
CA GLN A 463 -22.78 -23.17 16.11
C GLN A 463 -21.95 -24.40 16.47
N GLN A 464 -20.79 -24.60 15.83
CA GLN A 464 -19.84 -25.65 16.19
C GLN A 464 -18.96 -25.23 17.37
N ASP A 465 -18.41 -24.00 17.36
CA ASP A 465 -17.58 -23.50 18.46
C ASP A 465 -18.38 -23.11 19.71
N CYS A 466 -19.64 -22.67 19.60
CA CYS A 466 -20.50 -22.46 20.77
C CYS A 466 -20.88 -23.75 21.52
N LYS A 467 -20.50 -24.94 21.00
CA LYS A 467 -20.56 -26.22 21.70
C LYS A 467 -19.18 -26.69 22.21
N ALA A 468 -18.09 -26.10 21.73
CA ALA A 468 -16.73 -26.34 22.19
C ALA A 468 -16.38 -25.36 23.32
N GLU A 469 -16.84 -25.72 24.52
CA GLU A 469 -16.74 -24.92 25.76
C GLU A 469 -17.47 -23.58 25.69
N GLY A 470 -18.70 -23.57 26.20
CA GLY A 470 -19.46 -22.33 26.36
C GLY A 470 -18.69 -21.34 27.23
N ASN A 471 -18.78 -20.05 26.89
CA ASN A 471 -18.24 -18.92 27.66
C ASN A 471 -18.43 -19.20 29.17
N PRO A 472 -17.36 -19.52 29.92
CA PRO A 472 -17.51 -19.87 31.32
C PRO A 472 -18.15 -18.67 32.02
N SER A 473 -19.29 -18.90 32.67
CA SER A 473 -20.05 -17.87 33.39
C SER A 473 -19.34 -17.50 34.70
N GLY A 474 -18.05 -17.14 34.59
CA GLY A 474 -17.07 -17.03 35.66
C GLY A 474 -15.59 -17.01 35.22
N SER A 475 -15.22 -17.08 33.93
CA SER A 475 -13.81 -16.92 33.51
C SER A 475 -13.37 -15.47 33.42
N GLU A 476 -12.10 -15.22 33.71
CA GLU A 476 -11.45 -13.93 33.43
C GLU A 476 -11.51 -13.61 31.94
N ARG A 477 -11.51 -12.31 31.60
CA ARG A 477 -11.52 -11.87 30.19
C ARG A 477 -10.16 -12.15 29.54
N PRO A 478 -10.10 -12.58 28.28
CA PRO A 478 -8.85 -12.99 27.64
C PRO A 478 -7.90 -11.81 27.39
N VAL A 479 -6.61 -12.10 27.38
CA VAL A 479 -5.55 -11.27 26.81
C VAL A 479 -5.52 -11.51 25.30
N LEU A 480 -5.81 -10.46 24.54
CA LEU A 480 -5.80 -10.48 23.07
C LEU A 480 -4.53 -9.84 22.53
N TRP A 481 -3.84 -10.52 21.62
CA TRP A 481 -2.77 -9.94 20.81
C TRP A 481 -3.28 -9.64 19.40
N ASP A 482 -3.08 -8.41 18.94
CA ASP A 482 -3.40 -7.92 17.59
C ASP A 482 -2.07 -7.69 16.84
N ILE A 483 -1.71 -8.62 15.97
CA ILE A 483 -0.42 -8.64 15.27
C ILE A 483 -0.58 -8.11 13.85
N PHE A 484 0.32 -7.21 13.46
CA PHE A 484 0.18 -6.33 12.28
C PHE A 484 -1.01 -5.37 12.44
N CYS A 485 -1.23 -4.87 13.66
CA CYS A 485 -2.44 -4.14 14.04
C CYS A 485 -2.67 -2.81 13.29
N GLY A 486 -1.68 -2.28 12.57
CA GLY A 486 -1.79 -1.02 11.84
C GLY A 486 -2.19 0.15 12.74
N VAL A 487 -3.44 0.63 12.62
CA VAL A 487 -4.02 1.71 13.45
C VAL A 487 -4.95 1.18 14.57
N GLY A 488 -4.83 -0.12 14.90
CA GLY A 488 -5.53 -0.79 16.00
C GLY A 488 -6.98 -1.19 15.69
N THR A 489 -7.39 -1.28 14.42
CA THR A 489 -8.80 -1.43 14.04
C THR A 489 -9.44 -2.72 14.54
N ILE A 490 -8.72 -3.85 14.50
CA ILE A 490 -9.21 -5.14 14.98
C ILE A 490 -9.24 -5.15 16.51
N GLY A 491 -8.08 -4.96 17.16
CA GLY A 491 -7.93 -5.07 18.60
C GLY A 491 -8.82 -4.09 19.38
N LEU A 492 -8.96 -2.84 18.91
CA LEU A 492 -9.84 -1.87 19.55
C LEU A 492 -11.32 -2.23 19.41
N SER A 493 -11.74 -2.79 18.28
CA SER A 493 -13.13 -3.26 18.08
C SER A 493 -13.52 -4.41 19.02
N LEU A 494 -12.54 -5.12 19.58
CA LEU A 494 -12.73 -6.28 20.47
C LEU A 494 -12.41 -5.96 21.94
N ALA A 495 -11.75 -4.83 22.22
CA ALA A 495 -11.17 -4.50 23.52
C ALA A 495 -12.17 -4.50 24.70
N SER A 496 -13.45 -4.20 24.45
CA SER A 496 -14.51 -4.21 25.47
C SER A 496 -14.74 -5.59 26.11
N GLN A 497 -14.33 -6.66 25.43
CA GLN A 497 -14.49 -8.06 25.87
C GLN A 497 -13.20 -8.69 26.41
N CYS A 498 -12.06 -8.01 26.25
CA CYS A 498 -10.75 -8.48 26.71
C CYS A 498 -10.39 -7.91 28.09
N SER A 499 -9.47 -8.57 28.81
CA SER A 499 -8.81 -7.97 29.98
C SER A 499 -7.75 -6.97 29.53
N LYS A 500 -7.02 -7.33 28.48
CA LYS A 500 -5.98 -6.49 27.86
C LYS A 500 -5.88 -6.76 26.35
N VAL A 501 -5.58 -5.71 25.59
CA VAL A 501 -5.22 -5.80 24.17
C VAL A 501 -3.77 -5.35 23.97
N ILE A 502 -2.98 -6.16 23.26
CA ILE A 502 -1.58 -5.90 22.92
C ILE A 502 -1.48 -5.81 21.40
N GLY A 503 -1.36 -4.60 20.86
CA GLY A 503 -1.18 -4.36 19.44
C GLY A 503 0.30 -4.26 19.06
N ILE A 504 0.76 -4.98 18.04
CA ILE A 504 2.17 -4.96 17.58
C ILE A 504 2.25 -4.75 16.07
N ASP A 505 3.04 -3.76 15.64
CA ASP A 505 3.28 -3.45 14.22
C ASP A 505 4.70 -2.87 14.01
N GLY A 506 5.24 -2.99 12.79
CA GLY A 506 6.53 -2.38 12.43
C GLY A 506 6.45 -0.88 12.08
N ALA A 507 5.26 -0.38 11.70
CA ALA A 507 5.03 0.98 11.24
C ALA A 507 4.66 1.92 12.40
N GLY A 508 5.63 2.67 12.93
CA GLY A 508 5.43 3.60 14.05
C GLY A 508 4.35 4.67 13.85
N GLY A 509 4.08 5.07 12.59
CA GLY A 509 2.94 5.95 12.27
C GLY A 509 1.58 5.30 12.53
N GLY A 510 1.45 3.99 12.28
CA GLY A 510 0.25 3.22 12.60
C GLY A 510 0.06 3.11 14.11
N ILE A 511 1.10 2.69 14.83
CA ILE A 511 1.12 2.61 16.31
C ILE A 511 0.74 3.94 16.98
N THR A 512 1.17 5.07 16.41
CA THR A 512 0.80 6.41 16.90
C THR A 512 -0.70 6.70 16.69
N ASP A 513 -1.25 6.44 15.50
CA ASP A 513 -2.69 6.56 15.25
C ASP A 513 -3.48 5.57 16.14
N ALA A 514 -2.98 4.35 16.41
CA ALA A 514 -3.62 3.35 17.26
C ALA A 514 -3.78 3.80 18.71
N GLY A 515 -2.74 4.39 19.31
CA GLY A 515 -2.83 4.98 20.66
C GLY A 515 -3.82 6.16 20.72
N LEU A 516 -3.86 7.00 19.68
CA LEU A 516 -4.84 8.09 19.57
C LEU A 516 -6.27 7.56 19.40
N ASN A 517 -6.47 6.47 18.65
CA ASN A 517 -7.75 5.80 18.48
C ASN A 517 -8.25 5.16 19.78
N ALA A 518 -7.35 4.53 20.56
CA ALA A 518 -7.68 3.99 21.87
C ALA A 518 -8.17 5.08 22.83
N HIS A 519 -7.39 6.17 22.96
CA HIS A 519 -7.77 7.33 23.79
C HIS A 519 -9.11 7.94 23.35
N ARG A 520 -9.32 8.12 22.04
CA ARG A 520 -10.55 8.70 21.48
C ARG A 520 -11.80 7.89 21.80
N ASN A 521 -11.68 6.56 21.82
CA ASN A 521 -12.81 5.66 22.11
C ASN A 521 -12.86 5.26 23.60
N SER A 522 -12.12 5.95 24.49
CA SER A 522 -12.02 5.65 25.92
C SER A 522 -11.61 4.21 26.25
N ILE A 523 -10.79 3.61 25.38
CA ILE A 523 -10.27 2.25 25.53
C ILE A 523 -8.95 2.31 26.30
N HIS A 524 -9.01 2.01 27.59
CA HIS A 524 -7.87 2.11 28.52
C HIS A 524 -7.09 0.79 28.71
N ASN A 525 -7.62 -0.34 28.22
CA ASN A 525 -7.00 -1.67 28.35
C ASN A 525 -6.17 -2.09 27.11
N ALA A 526 -5.93 -1.18 26.16
CA ALA A 526 -5.11 -1.44 24.96
C ALA A 526 -3.73 -0.78 25.06
N ALA A 527 -2.68 -1.50 24.67
CA ALA A 527 -1.31 -1.02 24.59
C ALA A 527 -0.68 -1.39 23.24
N PHE A 528 0.13 -0.50 22.66
CA PHE A 528 0.65 -0.64 21.29
C PHE A 528 2.18 -0.53 21.26
N PHE A 529 2.84 -1.44 20.55
CA PHE A 529 4.30 -1.58 20.53
C PHE A 529 4.84 -1.59 19.10
N GLN A 530 5.84 -0.76 18.81
CA GLN A 530 6.51 -0.77 17.51
C GLN A 530 7.65 -1.79 17.49
N HIS A 531 7.44 -2.92 16.80
CA HIS A 531 8.45 -3.97 16.64
C HIS A 531 8.52 -4.49 15.20
N ASP A 532 9.73 -4.71 14.71
CA ASP A 532 9.96 -5.43 13.46
C ASP A 532 9.71 -6.92 13.66
N LEU A 533 8.53 -7.38 13.25
CA LEU A 533 8.08 -8.78 13.30
C LEU A 533 8.86 -9.70 12.36
N ALA A 534 9.72 -9.17 11.48
CA ALA A 534 10.66 -9.94 10.68
C ALA A 534 12.04 -10.08 11.32
N ALA A 535 12.31 -9.40 12.45
CA ALA A 535 13.61 -9.44 13.11
C ALA A 535 13.88 -10.82 13.76
N PRO A 536 15.08 -11.41 13.61
CA PRO A 536 15.42 -12.72 14.20
C PRO A 536 15.29 -12.78 15.73
N ASN A 537 15.39 -11.64 16.41
CA ASN A 537 15.29 -11.53 17.88
C ASN A 537 13.90 -11.07 18.37
N ILE A 538 12.84 -11.29 17.58
CA ILE A 538 11.49 -10.86 17.94
C ILE A 538 10.97 -11.55 19.20
N SER A 539 11.21 -12.87 19.38
CA SER A 539 10.74 -13.63 20.55
C SER A 539 11.16 -12.98 21.87
N THR A 540 12.44 -12.63 22.01
CA THR A 540 13.02 -12.02 23.22
C THR A 540 12.46 -10.63 23.54
N LYS A 541 11.93 -9.91 22.54
CA LYS A 541 11.20 -8.65 22.80
C LYS A 541 9.81 -8.91 23.35
N LEU A 542 9.15 -9.96 22.85
CA LEU A 542 7.78 -10.32 23.20
C LEU A 542 7.67 -11.11 24.52
N GLU A 543 8.73 -11.78 24.98
CA GLU A 543 8.81 -12.50 26.26
C GLU A 543 8.45 -11.64 27.49
N SER A 544 8.62 -10.31 27.41
CA SER A 544 8.28 -9.37 28.50
C SER A 544 6.80 -8.96 28.55
N LEU A 545 6.00 -9.34 27.54
CA LEU A 545 4.59 -8.98 27.42
C LEU A 545 3.70 -10.05 28.07
N PRO A 546 2.49 -9.70 28.55
CA PRO A 546 1.54 -10.69 29.05
C PRO A 546 1.18 -11.71 27.97
N GLN A 547 1.26 -13.00 28.29
CA GLN A 547 0.98 -14.08 27.34
C GLN A 547 -0.43 -13.97 26.74
N PRO A 548 -0.61 -14.25 25.44
CA PRO A 548 -1.91 -14.22 24.79
C PRO A 548 -2.75 -15.47 25.12
N ASP A 549 -4.05 -15.26 25.38
CA ASP A 549 -5.05 -16.33 25.24
C ASP A 549 -5.47 -16.47 23.77
N ILE A 550 -5.54 -15.33 23.07
CA ILE A 550 -5.97 -15.19 21.68
C ILE A 550 -4.91 -14.38 20.92
N VAL A 551 -4.52 -14.86 19.74
CA VAL A 551 -3.75 -14.09 18.75
C VAL A 551 -4.63 -13.85 17.53
N ILE A 552 -4.72 -12.60 17.06
CA ILE A 552 -5.19 -12.27 15.72
C ILE A 552 -3.99 -11.76 14.92
N THR A 553 -3.91 -12.13 13.65
CA THR A 553 -2.83 -11.72 12.74
C THR A 553 -3.38 -11.36 11.36
N ASP A 554 -3.03 -10.16 10.86
CA ASP A 554 -3.39 -9.66 9.52
C ASP A 554 -2.13 -9.24 8.73
N PRO A 555 -1.26 -10.20 8.35
CA PRO A 555 0.01 -9.90 7.69
C PRO A 555 -0.18 -9.37 6.26
N ALA A 556 0.81 -8.60 5.80
CA ALA A 556 0.93 -8.25 4.40
C ALA A 556 1.06 -9.51 3.50
N ARG A 557 0.76 -9.40 2.21
CA ARG A 557 0.70 -10.52 1.22
C ARG A 557 1.85 -11.53 1.24
N ALA A 558 3.04 -11.14 1.69
CA ALA A 558 4.17 -12.05 1.87
C ALA A 558 3.94 -13.15 2.93
N GLY A 559 2.92 -12.99 3.79
CA GLY A 559 2.69 -13.77 5.00
C GLY A 559 3.71 -13.45 6.10
N MET A 560 3.81 -14.34 7.08
CA MET A 560 4.74 -14.23 8.20
C MET A 560 6.10 -14.88 7.91
N THR A 561 7.12 -14.50 8.67
CA THR A 561 8.45 -15.13 8.57
C THR A 561 8.46 -16.49 9.28
N PRO A 562 9.29 -17.47 8.86
CA PRO A 562 9.42 -18.74 9.57
C PRO A 562 9.81 -18.58 11.05
N ALA A 563 10.63 -17.57 11.38
CA ALA A 563 11.01 -17.26 12.75
C ALA A 563 9.79 -16.81 13.60
N PHE A 564 8.91 -15.98 13.04
CA PHE A 564 7.72 -15.54 13.75
C PHE A 564 6.64 -16.64 13.83
N LEU A 565 6.53 -17.49 12.80
CA LEU A 565 5.67 -18.69 12.86
C LEU A 565 6.14 -19.69 13.94
N ALA A 566 7.46 -19.88 14.08
CA ALA A 566 8.03 -20.68 15.16
C ALA A 566 7.78 -20.06 16.55
N TYR A 567 7.76 -18.73 16.67
CA TYR A 567 7.32 -18.07 17.90
C TYR A 567 5.83 -18.31 18.17
N LEU A 568 4.94 -18.12 17.19
CA LEU A 568 3.49 -18.35 17.35
C LEU A 568 3.16 -19.79 17.74
N ARG A 569 3.89 -20.79 17.19
CA ARG A 569 3.77 -22.19 17.61
C ARG A 569 3.96 -22.35 19.13
N ASN A 570 4.85 -21.57 19.75
CA ASN A 570 5.23 -21.68 21.15
C ASN A 570 4.62 -20.60 22.08
N CYS A 571 3.86 -19.62 21.55
CA CYS A 571 3.32 -18.50 22.33
C CYS A 571 2.16 -18.89 23.29
N GLY A 572 1.78 -20.16 23.34
CA GLY A 572 0.85 -20.71 24.33
C GLY A 572 -0.64 -20.45 24.08
N ALA A 573 -1.00 -19.51 23.21
CA ALA A 573 -2.39 -19.11 22.91
C ALA A 573 -3.33 -20.29 22.61
N ALA A 574 -4.57 -20.20 23.10
CA ALA A 574 -5.60 -21.20 22.82
C ALA A 574 -6.12 -21.11 21.38
N ARG A 575 -6.19 -19.88 20.84
CA ARG A 575 -6.74 -19.59 19.50
C ARG A 575 -5.82 -18.64 18.72
N ILE A 576 -5.54 -18.97 17.47
CA ILE A 576 -4.94 -18.07 16.47
C ILE A 576 -5.94 -17.85 15.34
N VAL A 577 -6.36 -16.59 15.14
CA VAL A 577 -7.21 -16.17 14.03
C VAL A 577 -6.33 -15.49 12.97
N TYR A 578 -6.18 -16.14 11.82
CA TYR A 578 -5.37 -15.66 10.70
C TYR A 578 -6.28 -14.99 9.67
N VAL A 579 -6.19 -13.67 9.55
CA VAL A 579 -6.74 -12.87 8.43
C VAL A 579 -5.70 -12.78 7.32
N SER A 580 -6.08 -12.95 6.05
CA SER A 580 -5.13 -12.79 4.94
C SER A 580 -5.79 -12.19 3.72
N CYS A 581 -5.07 -11.34 2.98
CA CYS A 581 -5.40 -10.90 1.62
C CYS A 581 -4.69 -11.70 0.51
N ASP A 582 -3.99 -12.79 0.88
CA ASP A 582 -3.31 -13.72 -0.03
C ASP A 582 -3.49 -15.18 0.48
N PRO A 583 -4.33 -15.99 -0.20
CA PRO A 583 -4.55 -17.38 0.19
C PRO A 583 -3.30 -18.28 0.06
N SER A 584 -2.33 -17.89 -0.79
CA SER A 584 -1.13 -18.70 -1.03
C SER A 584 -0.15 -18.61 0.13
N SER A 585 0.06 -17.40 0.67
CA SER A 585 0.87 -17.21 1.89
C SER A 585 0.14 -17.72 3.13
N GLN A 586 -1.18 -17.53 3.23
CA GLN A 586 -1.99 -18.12 4.32
C GLN A 586 -1.87 -19.65 4.35
N ALA A 587 -2.04 -20.34 3.22
CA ALA A 587 -1.91 -21.80 3.15
C ALA A 587 -0.50 -22.30 3.51
N ARG A 588 0.55 -21.60 3.05
CA ARG A 588 1.95 -21.87 3.41
C ARG A 588 2.20 -21.73 4.91
N ASP A 589 1.62 -20.72 5.54
CA ASP A 589 1.85 -20.40 6.94
C ASP A 589 1.05 -21.32 7.86
N ILE A 590 -0.22 -21.58 7.54
CA ILE A 590 -1.05 -22.59 8.22
C ILE A 590 -0.31 -23.94 8.24
N ARG A 591 0.23 -24.39 7.08
CA ARG A 591 1.01 -25.63 7.01
C ARG A 591 2.21 -25.67 7.97
N GLN A 592 2.86 -24.53 8.21
CA GLN A 592 3.96 -24.43 9.18
C GLN A 592 3.45 -24.42 10.62
N LEU A 593 2.33 -23.76 10.92
CA LEU A 593 1.71 -23.78 12.25
C LEU A 593 1.21 -25.19 12.62
N THR A 594 0.64 -25.93 11.66
CA THR A 594 0.13 -27.30 11.84
C THR A 594 1.16 -28.41 11.57
N ALA A 595 2.42 -28.07 11.27
CA ALA A 595 3.45 -29.07 10.97
C ALA A 595 3.75 -29.94 12.21
N LYS A 596 3.84 -31.26 12.01
CA LYS A 596 4.32 -32.19 13.05
C LYS A 596 5.85 -32.17 13.04
N ASP A 597 6.46 -31.77 14.16
CA ASP A 597 7.90 -31.94 14.42
C ASP A 597 8.12 -32.95 15.56
N ASN A 598 9.35 -33.07 16.06
CA ASN A 598 9.69 -34.01 17.15
C ASN A 598 9.04 -33.66 18.52
N GLY A 599 8.30 -32.56 18.62
CA GLY A 599 7.42 -32.21 19.74
C GLY A 599 5.92 -32.25 19.41
N GLY A 600 5.54 -32.74 18.21
CA GLY A 600 4.16 -32.78 17.73
C GLY A 600 3.76 -31.58 16.87
N ALA A 601 2.46 -31.49 16.54
CA ALA A 601 1.87 -30.23 16.08
C ALA A 601 1.29 -29.53 17.32
N GLN A 602 1.56 -28.24 17.51
CA GLN A 602 0.99 -27.47 18.63
C GLN A 602 -0.36 -26.83 18.29
N TYR A 603 -0.71 -26.74 17.00
CA TYR A 603 -1.99 -26.23 16.53
C TYR A 603 -2.59 -27.13 15.46
N GLN A 604 -3.92 -27.16 15.40
CA GLN A 604 -4.72 -27.74 14.33
C GLN A 604 -5.48 -26.63 13.59
N LEU A 605 -5.69 -26.82 12.28
CA LEU A 605 -6.58 -25.98 11.49
C LEU A 605 -8.03 -26.43 11.75
N MET A 606 -8.90 -25.52 12.16
CA MET A 606 -10.33 -25.80 12.29
C MET A 606 -11.02 -25.76 10.92
N PRO A 607 -12.03 -26.62 10.67
CA PRO A 607 -12.94 -26.45 9.54
C PRO A 607 -13.64 -25.10 9.58
N GLY A 608 -14.01 -24.57 8.42
CA GLY A 608 -14.75 -23.32 8.33
C GLY A 608 -13.88 -22.08 8.09
N ILE A 609 -12.84 -22.18 7.25
CA ILE A 609 -12.19 -20.99 6.68
C ILE A 609 -13.26 -20.17 5.95
N VAL A 610 -13.29 -18.87 6.20
CA VAL A 610 -14.30 -17.95 5.66
C VAL A 610 -13.64 -16.96 4.70
N PRO A 611 -13.80 -17.14 3.38
CA PRO A 611 -13.46 -16.12 2.40
C PRO A 611 -14.45 -14.96 2.47
N CYS A 612 -13.98 -13.73 2.27
CA CYS A 612 -14.77 -12.50 2.30
C CYS A 612 -14.44 -11.63 1.09
N ASP A 613 -15.46 -11.25 0.31
CA ASP A 613 -15.24 -10.40 -0.86
C ASP A 613 -15.11 -8.92 -0.49
N MET A 614 -13.93 -8.55 -0.01
CA MET A 614 -13.54 -7.16 0.25
C MET A 614 -13.39 -6.32 -1.04
N PHE A 615 -13.22 -6.97 -2.20
CA PHE A 615 -12.86 -6.31 -3.46
C PHE A 615 -13.64 -6.86 -4.68
N PRO A 616 -14.96 -6.62 -4.77
CA PRO A 616 -15.78 -6.91 -5.94
C PRO A 616 -15.15 -6.45 -7.26
N HIS A 617 -15.39 -7.21 -8.34
CA HIS A 617 -14.83 -6.97 -9.67
C HIS A 617 -13.30 -7.04 -9.80
N THR A 618 -12.58 -7.43 -8.74
CA THR A 618 -11.14 -7.69 -8.76
C THR A 618 -10.85 -9.16 -8.43
N ALA A 619 -9.64 -9.61 -8.75
CA ALA A 619 -9.15 -10.93 -8.37
C ALA A 619 -8.57 -11.00 -6.94
N HIS A 620 -8.91 -10.05 -6.07
CA HIS A 620 -8.53 -10.07 -4.66
C HIS A 620 -9.66 -10.62 -3.80
N ILE A 621 -9.27 -11.32 -2.74
CA ILE A 621 -10.14 -11.87 -1.72
C ILE A 621 -9.39 -11.79 -0.39
N GLU A 622 -10.12 -11.57 0.70
CA GLU A 622 -9.60 -11.81 2.05
C GLU A 622 -10.18 -13.13 2.59
N SER A 623 -9.47 -13.80 3.48
CA SER A 623 -9.93 -15.03 4.12
C SER A 623 -9.51 -15.10 5.57
N VAL A 624 -10.43 -15.52 6.44
CA VAL A 624 -10.19 -15.74 7.87
C VAL A 624 -10.13 -17.24 8.16
N ALA A 625 -9.09 -17.68 8.85
CA ALA A 625 -8.92 -19.06 9.28
C ALA A 625 -8.67 -19.13 10.80
N LEU A 626 -9.25 -20.14 11.46
CA LEU A 626 -9.03 -20.42 12.88
C LEU A 626 -8.07 -21.60 13.04
N LEU A 627 -7.07 -21.42 13.89
CA LEU A 627 -6.27 -22.52 14.43
C LEU A 627 -6.46 -22.59 15.95
N THR A 628 -6.74 -23.78 16.48
CA THR A 628 -6.76 -24.01 17.93
C THR A 628 -5.51 -24.75 18.35
N LYS A 629 -5.10 -24.55 19.60
CA LYS A 629 -4.09 -25.38 20.23
C LYS A 629 -4.53 -26.85 20.28
N LEU A 630 -3.57 -27.78 20.26
CA LEU A 630 -3.76 -29.22 20.42
C LEU A 630 -3.57 -29.68 21.87
#